data_AF-A0A2D9FRM5-F1
#
_entry.id   AF-A0A2D9FRM5-F1
#
_cell.length_a   1.000
_cell.length_b   1.000
_cell.length_c   1.000
_cell.angle_alpha   90.00
_cell.angle_beta   90.00
_cell.angle_gamma   90.00
#
_symmetry.space_group_name_H-M   'P 1'
#
loop_
_entity.id
_entity.type
_entity.pdbx_description
1 polymer ?
#
loop_
_entity_poly.entity_id
_entity_poly.type
_entity_poly.pdbx_seq_one_letter_code
_entity_poly.pdbx_strand_id
1 'polypeptide(L)'
;MNTQLLTQCGSERCSIEQLLTIPEPKKTKSYTPLNHYDFATNTRNIASNLLQGFQFDGDSYALSSDGNKMFGVLTFRKKTTQQPEELKVAIGIRNSLDKSLSAAVVVGSTVLVCDNLMFAGDIKVMRKHQGSNMHEDLHDQIVTAIYKSQHQFTQLGEDMQRMKQIPMPRKQKFEFLGILTGEGILSPTQSTAAYREVWEPAHEEFEADSLWAGYNCATEALKSSPVHQIIQRHSKLHELTRTLYLN
;
A
#
# COMPACT_ATOMS: atom_id res chain seq x y z
N MET A 1 -1.80 6.98 12.43
CA MET A 1 -2.48 8.17 11.88
C MET A 1 -3.30 7.71 10.67
N ASN A 2 -4.24 8.52 10.16
CA ASN A 2 -4.96 8.16 8.93
C ASN A 2 -3.97 7.95 7.78
N THR A 3 -4.17 6.91 6.96
CA THR A 3 -3.45 6.67 5.69
C THR A 3 -3.72 7.85 4.74
N GLN A 4 -3.01 8.95 4.95
CA GLN A 4 -3.26 10.20 4.28
C GLN A 4 -2.63 10.14 2.89
N LEU A 5 -3.47 10.24 1.85
CA LEU A 5 -3.00 10.46 0.49
C LEU A 5 -2.10 11.71 0.49
N LEU A 6 -0.82 11.50 0.16
CA LEU A 6 0.16 12.58 0.05
C LEU A 6 -0.17 13.38 -1.21
N THR A 7 -0.62 14.61 -1.02
CA THR A 7 -0.84 15.56 -2.10
C THR A 7 0.44 16.37 -2.33
N GLN A 8 0.96 16.33 -3.55
CA GLN A 8 2.08 17.19 -3.99
C GLN A 8 1.69 17.97 -5.24
N CYS A 9 2.40 19.07 -5.51
CA CYS A 9 2.33 19.84 -6.76
C CYS A 9 0.92 20.34 -7.14
N GLY A 10 0.19 20.94 -6.19
CA GLY A 10 -1.10 21.57 -6.46
C GLY A 10 -2.28 20.61 -6.65
N SER A 11 -2.14 19.37 -6.19
CA SER A 11 -3.28 18.45 -6.06
C SER A 11 -4.05 18.73 -4.77
N GLU A 12 -5.38 18.64 -4.85
CA GLU A 12 -6.29 18.89 -3.74
C GLU A 12 -7.09 17.62 -3.42
N ARG A 13 -7.30 17.38 -2.12
CA ARG A 13 -8.12 16.24 -1.69
C ARG A 13 -9.57 16.47 -2.07
N CYS A 14 -10.26 15.39 -2.42
CA CYS A 14 -11.66 15.44 -2.79
C CYS A 14 -12.44 14.22 -2.28
N SER A 15 -13.75 14.38 -2.15
CA SER A 15 -14.68 13.29 -1.87
C SER A 15 -15.01 12.50 -3.13
N ILE A 16 -15.58 11.30 -2.98
CA ILE A 16 -16.04 10.51 -4.12
C ILE A 16 -17.14 11.23 -4.90
N GLU A 17 -18.01 11.99 -4.25
CA GLU A 17 -19.06 12.79 -4.89
C GLU A 17 -18.49 13.90 -5.76
N GLN A 18 -17.36 14.51 -5.36
CA GLN A 18 -16.68 15.52 -6.17
C GLN A 18 -16.12 14.91 -7.45
N LEU A 19 -15.69 13.64 -7.46
CA LEU A 19 -15.27 12.97 -8.70
C LEU A 19 -16.38 12.88 -9.74
N LEU A 20 -17.64 12.76 -9.30
CA LEU A 20 -18.81 12.72 -10.19
C LEU A 20 -19.04 14.05 -10.92
N THR A 21 -18.60 15.16 -10.33
CA THR A 21 -18.76 16.50 -10.91
C THR A 21 -17.78 16.81 -12.05
N ILE A 22 -16.74 15.98 -12.22
CA ILE A 22 -15.72 16.19 -13.23
C ILE A 22 -16.29 15.80 -14.61
N PRO A 23 -16.33 16.73 -15.59
CA PRO A 23 -16.91 16.46 -16.89
C PRO A 23 -16.06 15.48 -17.67
N GLU A 24 -16.70 14.46 -18.24
CA GLU A 24 -16.01 13.51 -19.08
C GLU A 24 -15.79 14.08 -20.50
N PRO A 25 -14.55 14.04 -21.04
CA PRO A 25 -14.27 14.47 -22.39
C PRO A 25 -14.93 13.55 -23.43
N LYS A 26 -15.24 14.10 -24.61
CA LYS A 26 -15.85 13.33 -25.70
C LYS A 26 -14.91 12.22 -26.18
N LYS A 27 -15.47 11.02 -26.36
CA LYS A 27 -14.79 9.88 -27.01
C LYS A 27 -14.37 10.25 -28.43
N THR A 28 -13.16 9.85 -28.81
CA THR A 28 -12.62 10.01 -30.17
C THR A 28 -12.14 8.67 -30.71
N LYS A 29 -11.73 8.62 -31.99
CA LYS A 29 -11.15 7.41 -32.60
C LYS A 29 -9.91 6.89 -31.85
N SER A 30 -9.13 7.79 -31.24
CA SER A 30 -7.87 7.48 -30.56
C SER A 30 -7.94 7.61 -29.04
N TYR A 31 -9.11 7.93 -28.48
CA TYR A 31 -9.29 8.12 -27.06
C TYR A 31 -10.64 7.62 -26.56
N THR A 32 -10.60 6.67 -25.63
CA THR A 32 -11.76 6.18 -24.90
C THR A 32 -11.70 6.76 -23.48
N PRO A 33 -12.58 7.70 -23.13
CA PRO A 33 -12.56 8.34 -21.83
C PRO A 33 -12.89 7.33 -20.71
N LEU A 34 -12.41 7.62 -19.51
CA LEU A 34 -12.68 6.83 -18.31
C LEU A 34 -13.02 7.81 -17.20
N ASN A 35 -14.29 7.93 -16.84
CA ASN A 35 -14.71 8.78 -15.74
C ASN A 35 -14.01 8.37 -14.42
N HIS A 36 -13.56 9.36 -13.64
CA HIS A 36 -12.85 9.13 -12.37
C HIS A 36 -13.72 8.41 -11.33
N TYR A 37 -14.99 8.80 -11.21
CA TYR A 37 -15.97 8.19 -10.31
C TYR A 37 -16.22 6.73 -10.68
N ASP A 38 -16.50 6.46 -11.97
CA ASP A 38 -16.75 5.10 -12.44
C ASP A 38 -15.54 4.21 -12.21
N PHE A 39 -14.34 4.71 -12.48
CA PHE A 39 -13.11 3.95 -12.25
C PHE A 39 -12.90 3.62 -10.77
N ALA A 40 -13.09 4.60 -9.88
CA ALA A 40 -12.97 4.40 -8.44
C ALA A 40 -14.00 3.39 -7.92
N THR A 41 -15.26 3.57 -8.30
CA THR A 41 -16.39 2.75 -7.84
C THR A 41 -16.31 1.32 -8.38
N ASN A 42 -15.97 1.15 -9.66
CA ASN A 42 -15.79 -0.16 -10.27
C ASN A 42 -14.62 -0.91 -9.61
N THR A 43 -13.49 -0.24 -9.38
CA THR A 43 -12.35 -0.87 -8.70
C THR A 43 -12.72 -1.30 -7.28
N ARG A 44 -13.44 -0.45 -6.53
CA ARG A 44 -13.94 -0.76 -5.19
C ARG A 44 -14.90 -1.96 -5.21
N ASN A 45 -15.81 -2.03 -6.17
CA ASN A 45 -16.77 -3.12 -6.29
C ASN A 45 -16.07 -4.45 -6.61
N ILE A 46 -15.15 -4.45 -7.59
CA ILE A 46 -14.35 -5.64 -7.93
C ILE A 46 -13.58 -6.12 -6.70
N ALA A 47 -12.89 -5.22 -6.01
CA ALA A 47 -12.13 -5.54 -4.80
C ALA A 47 -13.02 -6.08 -3.68
N SER A 48 -14.18 -5.47 -3.44
CA SER A 48 -15.13 -5.91 -2.40
C SER A 48 -15.67 -7.32 -2.68
N ASN A 49 -15.88 -7.67 -3.94
CA ASN A 49 -16.39 -8.98 -4.35
C ASN A 49 -15.30 -10.06 -4.25
N LEU A 50 -14.07 -9.74 -4.67
CA LEU A 50 -12.99 -10.71 -4.72
C LEU A 50 -12.32 -10.91 -3.36
N LEU A 51 -12.09 -9.85 -2.59
CA LEU A 51 -11.43 -9.91 -1.28
C LEU A 51 -12.39 -10.40 -0.18
N GLN A 52 -12.90 -11.63 -0.30
CA GLN A 52 -13.96 -12.16 0.59
C GLN A 52 -13.61 -12.11 2.09
N GLY A 53 -12.33 -12.31 2.44
CA GLY A 53 -11.81 -12.21 3.81
C GLY A 53 -11.57 -10.78 4.31
N PHE A 54 -11.87 -9.77 3.50
CA PHE A 54 -11.70 -8.35 3.82
C PHE A 54 -13.03 -7.61 3.64
N GLN A 55 -13.15 -6.49 4.32
CA GLN A 55 -14.24 -5.53 4.16
C GLN A 55 -13.66 -4.16 3.84
N PHE A 56 -14.41 -3.38 3.07
CA PHE A 56 -14.04 -2.01 2.77
C PHE A 56 -13.91 -1.20 4.09
N ASP A 57 -12.81 -0.47 4.22
CA ASP A 57 -12.46 0.31 5.40
C ASP A 57 -12.61 1.82 5.15
N GLY A 58 -12.19 2.28 3.97
CA GLY A 58 -12.28 3.68 3.59
C GLY A 58 -11.58 3.96 2.26
N ASP A 59 -11.81 5.15 1.72
CA ASP A 59 -11.17 5.64 0.52
C ASP A 59 -10.65 7.07 0.71
N SER A 60 -9.74 7.48 -0.17
CA SER A 60 -9.21 8.84 -0.20
C SER A 60 -8.79 9.18 -1.61
N TYR A 61 -9.14 10.38 -2.07
CA TYR A 61 -8.90 10.83 -3.44
C TYR A 61 -8.25 12.21 -3.47
N ALA A 62 -7.50 12.47 -4.53
CA ALA A 62 -7.00 13.80 -4.87
C ALA A 62 -7.09 14.04 -6.37
N LEU A 63 -7.38 15.30 -6.71
CA LEU A 63 -7.44 15.80 -8.07
C LEU A 63 -6.33 16.81 -8.31
N SER A 64 -5.83 16.92 -9.54
CA SER A 64 -5.09 18.11 -9.96
C SER A 64 -6.00 19.34 -9.93
N SER A 65 -5.41 20.54 -9.87
CA SER A 65 -6.15 21.82 -9.86
C SER A 65 -7.12 22.02 -11.03
N ASP A 66 -6.88 21.36 -12.17
CA ASP A 66 -7.74 21.36 -13.35
C ASP A 66 -8.74 20.18 -13.41
N GLY A 67 -8.76 19.31 -12.39
CA GLY A 67 -9.61 18.12 -12.30
C GLY A 67 -9.23 16.97 -13.25
N ASN A 68 -8.24 17.16 -14.13
CA ASN A 68 -7.95 16.20 -15.18
C ASN A 68 -7.25 14.94 -14.68
N LYS A 69 -6.45 15.03 -13.61
CA LYS A 69 -5.71 13.89 -13.05
C LYS A 69 -6.31 13.53 -11.70
N MET A 70 -6.56 12.24 -11.50
CA MET A 70 -7.05 11.70 -10.24
C MET A 70 -6.06 10.67 -9.69
N PHE A 71 -5.85 10.72 -8.37
CA PHE A 71 -5.19 9.69 -7.58
C PHE A 71 -6.14 9.26 -6.48
N GLY A 72 -6.15 7.96 -6.17
CA GLY A 72 -6.99 7.42 -5.13
C GLY A 72 -6.33 6.24 -4.42
N VAL A 73 -6.75 6.02 -3.18
CA VAL A 73 -6.40 4.83 -2.40
C VAL A 73 -7.70 4.26 -1.83
N LEU A 74 -7.94 2.98 -2.10
CA LEU A 74 -9.03 2.20 -1.52
C LEU A 74 -8.44 1.29 -0.46
N THR A 75 -8.93 1.38 0.77
CA THR A 75 -8.43 0.60 1.90
C THR A 75 -9.44 -0.47 2.28
N PHE A 76 -8.96 -1.69 2.48
CA PHE A 76 -9.75 -2.82 2.97
C PHE A 76 -9.09 -3.36 4.22
N ARG A 77 -9.88 -3.76 5.21
CA ARG A 77 -9.41 -4.39 6.45
C ARG A 77 -9.86 -5.84 6.53
N LYS A 78 -9.03 -6.71 7.11
CA LYS A 78 -9.37 -8.13 7.29
C LYS A 78 -10.61 -8.25 8.19
N LYS A 79 -11.56 -9.11 7.81
CA LYS A 79 -12.71 -9.48 8.63
C LYS A 79 -12.22 -10.43 9.73
N THR A 80 -11.83 -9.91 10.89
CA THR A 80 -11.49 -10.73 12.07
C THR A 80 -12.34 -10.32 13.27
N THR A 81 -12.71 -11.31 14.08
CA THR A 81 -13.50 -11.15 15.31
C THR A 81 -12.65 -10.90 16.55
N GLN A 82 -11.33 -11.13 16.47
CA GLN A 82 -10.47 -11.15 17.66
C GLN A 82 -9.70 -9.84 17.86
N GLN A 83 -9.20 -9.19 16.81
CA GLN A 83 -8.56 -7.84 16.90
C GLN A 83 -8.68 -7.09 15.55
N PRO A 84 -9.58 -6.10 15.43
CA PRO A 84 -9.97 -5.48 14.15
C PRO A 84 -8.90 -4.61 13.45
N GLU A 85 -7.75 -4.37 14.07
CA GLU A 85 -6.81 -3.34 13.61
C GLU A 85 -5.62 -3.86 12.80
N GLU A 86 -5.39 -5.18 12.71
CA GLU A 86 -4.00 -5.60 12.44
C GLU A 86 -3.60 -5.69 10.96
N LEU A 87 -4.54 -5.89 10.04
CA LEU A 87 -4.21 -6.06 8.62
C LEU A 87 -5.15 -5.24 7.75
N LYS A 88 -4.56 -4.22 7.12
CA LYS A 88 -5.17 -3.50 6.01
C LYS A 88 -4.48 -3.87 4.71
N VAL A 89 -5.17 -3.65 3.60
CA VAL A 89 -4.63 -3.76 2.25
C VAL A 89 -5.11 -2.54 1.47
N ALA A 90 -4.23 -2.00 0.64
CA ALA A 90 -4.46 -0.75 -0.06
C ALA A 90 -4.39 -0.99 -1.57
N ILE A 91 -5.38 -0.46 -2.28
CA ILE A 91 -5.41 -0.46 -3.74
C ILE A 91 -5.26 0.99 -4.19
N GLY A 92 -4.10 1.31 -4.73
CA GLY A 92 -3.82 2.60 -5.34
C GLY A 92 -4.40 2.66 -6.75
N ILE A 93 -5.07 3.75 -7.09
CA ILE A 93 -5.58 4.01 -8.43
C ILE A 93 -5.11 5.38 -8.92
N ARG A 94 -4.92 5.50 -10.23
CA ARG A 94 -4.73 6.80 -10.87
C ARG A 94 -5.37 6.83 -12.26
N ASN A 95 -5.78 8.01 -12.68
CA ASN A 95 -6.40 8.21 -13.98
C ASN A 95 -6.13 9.62 -14.52
N SER A 96 -6.29 9.80 -15.84
CA SER A 96 -6.31 11.13 -16.44
C SER A 96 -7.35 11.27 -17.56
N LEU A 97 -7.97 12.44 -17.63
CA LEU A 97 -8.90 12.86 -18.69
C LEU A 97 -8.23 13.72 -19.78
N ASP A 98 -7.02 14.25 -19.51
CA ASP A 98 -6.21 15.04 -20.43
C ASP A 98 -5.21 14.20 -21.26
N LYS A 99 -5.23 12.86 -21.11
CA LYS A 99 -4.34 11.89 -21.78
C LYS A 99 -2.88 11.94 -21.31
N SER A 100 -2.57 12.68 -20.24
CA SER A 100 -1.22 12.78 -19.70
C SER A 100 -0.76 11.51 -18.98
N LEU A 101 -1.71 10.69 -18.51
CA LEU A 101 -1.47 9.44 -17.79
C LEU A 101 -2.39 8.32 -18.28
N SER A 102 -1.86 7.10 -18.32
CA SER A 102 -2.70 5.89 -18.43
C SER A 102 -3.51 5.67 -17.15
N ALA A 103 -4.67 5.03 -17.27
CA ALA A 103 -5.33 4.44 -16.10
C ALA A 103 -4.38 3.40 -15.49
N ALA A 104 -4.25 3.38 -14.17
CA ALA A 104 -3.46 2.38 -13.49
C ALA A 104 -4.05 1.99 -12.14
N VAL A 105 -3.87 0.73 -11.80
CA VAL A 105 -4.19 0.16 -10.50
C VAL A 105 -2.92 -0.49 -9.95
N VAL A 106 -2.59 -0.19 -8.70
CA VAL A 106 -1.52 -0.84 -7.96
C VAL A 106 -2.17 -1.54 -6.78
N VAL A 107 -2.10 -2.85 -6.78
CA VAL A 107 -2.56 -3.66 -5.65
C VAL A 107 -1.33 -3.91 -4.78
N GLY A 108 -1.30 -3.24 -3.64
CA GLY A 108 -0.22 -3.33 -2.67
C GLY A 108 -0.73 -3.97 -1.38
N SER A 109 0.10 -4.80 -0.79
CA SER A 109 -0.08 -5.19 0.59
C SER A 109 0.46 -4.06 1.48
N THR A 110 -0.33 -3.62 2.46
CA THR A 110 0.11 -2.57 3.39
C THR A 110 -0.42 -2.91 4.76
N VAL A 111 0.37 -3.60 5.58
CA VAL A 111 -0.09 -3.98 6.92
C VAL A 111 0.01 -2.75 7.82
N LEU A 112 -1.17 -2.22 8.14
CA LEU A 112 -1.33 -1.02 8.95
C LEU A 112 -1.53 -1.44 10.40
N VAL A 113 -0.43 -1.86 11.03
CA VAL A 113 -0.27 -1.61 12.46
C VAL A 113 0.88 -0.61 12.59
N CYS A 114 0.55 0.54 13.18
CA CYS A 114 1.38 1.75 13.32
C CYS A 114 1.91 2.42 12.03
N ASP A 115 1.11 2.71 11.00
CA ASP A 115 1.62 3.45 9.82
C ASP A 115 2.85 2.80 9.13
N ASN A 116 3.20 1.54 9.44
CA ASN A 116 4.53 0.92 9.24
C ASN A 116 4.79 0.31 7.85
N LEU A 117 3.90 0.51 6.88
CA LEU A 117 4.20 0.25 5.47
C LEU A 117 4.86 -1.14 5.20
N MET A 118 4.39 -2.22 5.83
CA MET A 118 4.84 -3.56 5.45
C MET A 118 4.39 -3.83 4.01
N PHE A 119 5.37 -3.90 3.11
CA PHE A 119 5.17 -4.16 1.69
C PHE A 119 5.76 -5.51 1.32
N ALA A 120 5.01 -6.31 0.57
CA ALA A 120 5.57 -7.42 -0.19
C ALA A 120 4.82 -7.56 -1.51
N GLY A 121 5.56 -7.39 -2.60
CA GLY A 121 5.04 -7.44 -3.96
C GLY A 121 4.08 -6.29 -4.28
N ASP A 122 4.15 -5.78 -5.50
CA ASP A 122 3.14 -4.90 -6.07
C ASP A 122 2.69 -5.45 -7.42
N ILE A 123 1.37 -5.63 -7.59
CA ILE A 123 0.81 -5.91 -8.92
C ILE A 123 0.34 -4.60 -9.51
N LYS A 124 1.02 -4.19 -10.58
CA LYS A 124 0.72 -2.96 -11.31
C LYS A 124 0.02 -3.27 -12.62
N VAL A 125 -1.19 -2.77 -12.75
CA VAL A 125 -1.96 -2.71 -13.99
C VAL A 125 -1.81 -1.31 -14.58
N MET A 126 -1.53 -1.22 -15.88
CA MET A 126 -1.56 0.04 -16.62
C MET A 126 -2.30 -0.16 -17.94
N ARG A 127 -3.36 0.59 -18.17
CA ARG A 127 -4.14 0.58 -19.41
C ARG A 127 -4.20 1.96 -20.00
N LYS A 128 -3.72 2.10 -21.24
CA LYS A 128 -3.88 3.35 -22.02
C LYS A 128 -5.36 3.54 -22.38
N HIS A 129 -5.80 4.77 -22.52
CA HIS A 129 -7.17 5.12 -22.91
C HIS A 129 -7.44 4.96 -24.42
N GLN A 130 -7.13 3.80 -24.99
CA GLN A 130 -7.21 3.55 -26.43
C GLN A 130 -7.96 2.24 -26.73
N GLY A 131 -8.75 2.24 -27.80
CA GLY A 131 -9.49 1.07 -28.30
C GLY A 131 -10.91 0.98 -27.78
N SER A 132 -11.77 0.24 -28.51
CA SER A 132 -13.18 0.02 -28.15
C SER A 132 -13.33 -0.78 -26.87
N ASN A 133 -12.45 -1.77 -26.64
CA ASN A 133 -12.53 -2.71 -25.52
C ASN A 133 -11.75 -2.22 -24.30
N MET A 134 -11.35 -0.94 -24.26
CA MET A 134 -10.49 -0.41 -23.21
C MET A 134 -11.02 -0.66 -21.79
N HIS A 135 -12.34 -0.49 -21.59
CA HIS A 135 -12.97 -0.71 -20.30
C HIS A 135 -13.00 -2.18 -19.89
N GLU A 136 -13.31 -3.08 -20.82
CA GLU A 136 -13.33 -4.53 -20.60
C GLU A 136 -11.93 -5.04 -20.27
N ASP A 137 -10.93 -4.65 -21.08
CA ASP A 137 -9.53 -5.02 -20.83
C ASP A 137 -9.05 -4.52 -19.46
N LEU A 138 -9.40 -3.27 -19.09
CA LEU A 138 -9.03 -2.70 -17.80
C LEU A 138 -9.71 -3.48 -16.66
N HIS A 139 -11.00 -3.80 -16.81
CA HIS A 139 -11.74 -4.60 -15.83
C HIS A 139 -11.07 -5.96 -15.60
N ASP A 140 -10.78 -6.71 -16.66
CA ASP A 140 -10.18 -8.05 -16.58
C ASP A 140 -8.78 -8.00 -15.96
N GLN A 141 -8.00 -6.97 -16.29
CA GLN A 141 -6.69 -6.75 -15.68
C GLN A 141 -6.79 -6.46 -14.17
N ILE A 142 -7.77 -5.65 -13.74
CA ILE A 142 -8.02 -5.36 -12.32
C ILE A 142 -8.46 -6.61 -11.58
N VAL A 143 -9.40 -7.37 -12.14
CA VAL A 143 -9.86 -8.66 -11.59
C VAL A 143 -8.67 -9.60 -11.40
N THR A 144 -7.84 -9.76 -12.43
CA THR A 144 -6.66 -10.62 -12.38
C THR A 144 -5.65 -10.16 -11.31
N ALA A 145 -5.39 -8.85 -11.22
CA ALA A 145 -4.44 -8.30 -10.27
C ALA A 145 -4.92 -8.48 -8.82
N ILE A 146 -6.19 -8.19 -8.54
CA ILE A 146 -6.77 -8.36 -7.21
C ILE A 146 -6.79 -9.84 -6.83
N TYR A 147 -7.22 -10.71 -7.74
CA TYR A 147 -7.26 -12.16 -7.51
C TYR A 147 -5.87 -12.72 -7.14
N LYS A 148 -4.83 -12.37 -7.91
CA LYS A 148 -3.45 -12.82 -7.64
C LYS A 148 -2.89 -12.29 -6.32
N SER A 149 -3.37 -11.14 -5.84
CA SER A 149 -2.86 -10.51 -4.61
C SER A 149 -3.44 -11.11 -3.33
N GLN A 150 -4.56 -11.85 -3.41
CA GLN A 150 -5.24 -12.42 -2.24
C GLN A 150 -4.34 -13.33 -1.40
N HIS A 151 -3.55 -14.16 -2.09
CA HIS A 151 -2.64 -15.07 -1.43
C HIS A 151 -1.53 -14.31 -0.68
N GLN A 152 -0.99 -13.26 -1.30
CA GLN A 152 0.03 -12.40 -0.69
C GLN A 152 -0.51 -11.70 0.57
N PHE A 153 -1.74 -11.19 0.52
CA PHE A 153 -2.38 -10.58 1.69
C PHE A 153 -2.57 -11.56 2.84
N THR A 154 -2.93 -12.80 2.51
CA THR A 154 -3.10 -13.87 3.51
C THR A 154 -1.75 -14.21 4.14
N GLN A 155 -0.72 -14.45 3.31
CA GLN A 155 0.64 -14.72 3.78
C GLN A 155 1.17 -13.62 4.69
N LEU A 156 0.98 -12.35 4.36
CA LEU A 156 1.46 -11.25 5.19
C LEU A 156 0.76 -11.17 6.54
N GLY A 157 -0.54 -11.50 6.58
CA GLY A 157 -1.24 -11.68 7.84
C GLY A 157 -0.64 -12.81 8.68
N GLU A 158 -0.29 -13.93 8.06
CA GLU A 158 0.36 -15.06 8.74
C GLU A 158 1.77 -14.72 9.21
N ASP A 159 2.58 -14.08 8.36
CA ASP A 159 3.94 -13.63 8.67
C ASP A 159 3.93 -12.69 9.87
N MET A 160 3.03 -11.70 9.88
CA MET A 160 2.83 -10.80 11.03
C MET A 160 2.51 -11.58 12.31
N GLN A 161 1.56 -12.51 12.26
CA GLN A 161 1.23 -13.33 13.44
C GLN A 161 2.43 -14.16 13.91
N ARG A 162 3.20 -14.75 12.99
CA ARG A 162 4.41 -15.50 13.34
C ARG A 162 5.47 -14.61 13.97
N MET A 163 5.72 -13.42 13.41
CA MET A 163 6.69 -12.46 13.96
C MET A 163 6.34 -12.04 15.40
N LYS A 164 5.05 -11.92 15.74
CA LYS A 164 4.62 -11.63 17.11
C LYS A 164 4.94 -12.76 18.10
N GLN A 165 4.99 -14.01 17.62
CA GLN A 165 5.26 -15.19 18.46
C GLN A 165 6.75 -15.52 18.61
N ILE A 166 7.63 -14.92 17.79
CA ILE A 166 9.08 -15.16 17.86
C ILE A 166 9.69 -14.21 18.90
N PRO A 167 10.19 -14.71 20.05
CA PRO A 167 10.80 -13.86 21.06
C PRO A 167 12.07 -13.23 20.53
N MET A 168 12.19 -11.91 20.68
CA MET A 168 13.37 -11.15 20.27
C MET A 168 13.67 -10.07 21.32
N PRO A 169 14.45 -10.40 22.35
CA PRO A 169 14.86 -9.42 23.36
C PRO A 169 15.73 -8.33 22.73
N ARG A 170 15.82 -7.17 23.42
CA ARG A 170 16.58 -5.99 22.98
C ARG A 170 17.91 -6.26 22.26
N LYS A 171 18.77 -7.15 22.79
CA LYS A 171 20.05 -7.48 22.17
C LYS A 171 19.89 -8.05 20.75
N GLN A 172 18.95 -8.97 20.57
CA GLN A 172 18.65 -9.57 19.27
C GLN A 172 17.99 -8.58 18.33
N LYS A 173 17.21 -7.60 18.83
CA LYS A 173 16.72 -6.49 18.00
C LYS A 173 17.89 -5.69 17.41
N PHE A 174 18.91 -5.38 18.20
CA PHE A 174 20.13 -4.71 17.68
C PHE A 174 20.88 -5.57 16.67
N GLU A 175 21.02 -6.88 16.92
CA GLU A 175 21.64 -7.81 15.98
C GLU A 175 20.87 -7.84 14.65
N PHE A 176 19.55 -7.97 14.69
CA PHE A 176 18.68 -7.93 13.50
C PHE A 176 18.83 -6.62 12.72
N LEU A 177 18.69 -5.47 13.38
CA LEU A 177 18.86 -4.16 12.75
C LEU A 177 20.29 -3.93 12.20
N GLY A 178 21.30 -4.52 12.86
CA GLY A 178 22.68 -4.54 12.38
C GLY A 178 22.83 -5.34 11.09
N ILE A 179 22.19 -6.50 10.98
CA ILE A 179 22.13 -7.30 9.75
C ILE A 179 21.46 -6.49 8.63
N LEU A 180 20.32 -5.85 8.89
CA LEU A 180 19.66 -4.99 7.89
C LEU A 180 20.56 -3.86 7.38
N THR A 181 21.42 -3.33 8.25
CA THR A 181 22.40 -2.30 7.88
C THR A 181 23.52 -2.89 7.02
N GLY A 182 24.05 -4.06 7.39
CA GLY A 182 25.09 -4.76 6.63
C GLY A 182 24.63 -5.16 5.23
N GLU A 183 23.36 -5.56 5.09
CA GLU A 183 22.72 -5.88 3.80
C GLU A 183 22.28 -4.63 3.01
N GLY A 184 22.55 -3.43 3.51
CA GLY A 184 22.25 -2.16 2.84
C GLY A 184 20.76 -1.81 2.77
N ILE A 185 19.90 -2.49 3.53
CA ILE A 185 18.46 -2.20 3.62
C ILE A 185 18.23 -0.93 4.42
N LEU A 186 18.95 -0.75 5.53
CA LEU A 186 19.01 0.51 6.29
C LEU A 186 20.27 1.28 5.94
N SER A 187 20.14 2.59 5.70
CA SER A 187 21.29 3.50 5.66
C SER A 187 21.80 3.80 7.09
N PRO A 188 23.05 4.28 7.29
CA PRO A 188 23.57 4.59 8.63
C PRO A 188 22.67 5.52 9.46
N THR A 189 22.07 6.52 8.81
CA THR A 189 21.10 7.43 9.45
C THR A 189 19.82 6.71 9.85
N GLN A 190 19.31 5.83 8.99
CA GLN A 190 18.11 5.03 9.28
C GLN A 190 18.38 4.00 10.38
N SER A 191 19.57 3.37 10.39
CA SER A 191 19.96 2.46 11.47
C SER A 191 19.98 3.18 12.81
N THR A 192 20.51 4.40 12.85
CA THR A 192 20.50 5.23 14.06
C THR A 192 19.08 5.51 14.55
N ALA A 193 18.15 5.81 13.63
CA ALA A 193 16.74 5.99 13.96
C ALA A 193 16.10 4.68 14.47
N ALA A 194 16.33 3.54 13.80
CA ALA A 194 15.80 2.25 14.22
C ALA A 194 16.35 1.82 15.60
N TYR A 195 17.63 2.09 15.88
CA TYR A 195 18.21 1.82 17.20
C TYR A 195 17.59 2.69 18.29
N ARG A 196 17.20 3.93 17.98
CA ARG A 196 16.47 4.79 18.92
C ARG A 196 15.12 4.18 19.26
N GLU A 197 14.38 3.68 18.28
CA GLU A 197 13.08 3.01 18.51
C GLU A 197 13.20 1.76 19.42
N VAL A 198 14.37 1.12 19.47
CA VAL A 198 14.61 0.00 20.41
C VAL A 198 14.87 0.47 21.85
N TRP A 199 15.43 1.66 22.03
CA TRP A 199 15.76 2.24 23.33
C TRP A 199 14.60 3.05 23.92
N GLU A 200 13.99 3.88 23.09
CA GLU A 200 12.94 4.84 23.41
C GLU A 200 11.83 4.68 22.37
N PRO A 201 11.00 3.62 22.51
CA PRO A 201 10.01 3.28 21.50
C PRO A 201 8.94 4.36 21.40
N ALA A 202 8.67 4.86 20.19
CA ALA A 202 7.63 5.86 19.96
C ALA A 202 6.20 5.28 19.99
N HIS A 203 6.09 3.95 19.93
CA HIS A 203 4.82 3.21 19.85
C HIS A 203 4.84 1.99 20.79
N GLU A 204 3.70 1.69 21.43
CA GLU A 204 3.55 0.58 22.38
C GLU A 204 3.96 -0.78 21.77
N GLU A 205 3.65 -1.01 20.49
CA GLU A 205 3.97 -2.26 19.80
C GLU A 205 5.47 -2.50 19.61
N PHE A 206 6.30 -1.48 19.78
CA PHE A 206 7.74 -1.55 19.61
C PHE A 206 8.41 -1.97 20.94
N GLU A 207 7.69 -1.84 22.06
CA GLU A 207 8.16 -2.21 23.40
C GLU A 207 8.27 -3.74 23.57
N ALA A 208 7.39 -4.51 22.93
CA ALA A 208 7.32 -5.96 23.08
C ALA A 208 8.63 -6.67 22.69
N ASP A 209 9.03 -7.72 23.42
CA ASP A 209 10.22 -8.53 23.09
C ASP A 209 9.92 -9.57 22.00
N SER A 210 9.52 -9.10 20.81
CA SER A 210 9.19 -9.94 19.66
C SER A 210 9.89 -9.48 18.37
N LEU A 211 10.02 -10.40 17.40
CA LEU A 211 10.51 -10.06 16.06
C LEU A 211 9.64 -8.98 15.41
N TRP A 212 8.32 -8.99 15.66
CA TRP A 212 7.41 -7.95 15.16
C TRP A 212 7.80 -6.55 15.63
N ALA A 213 8.17 -6.40 16.91
CA ALA A 213 8.64 -5.12 17.43
C ALA A 213 9.97 -4.67 16.78
N GLY A 214 10.92 -5.59 16.60
CA GLY A 214 12.18 -5.31 15.90
C GLY A 214 11.98 -4.94 14.42
N TYR A 215 11.08 -5.63 13.74
CA TYR A 215 10.63 -5.34 12.37
C TYR A 215 10.06 -3.92 12.28
N ASN A 216 9.18 -3.56 13.22
CA ASN A 216 8.55 -2.25 13.25
C ASN A 216 9.53 -1.09 13.49
N CYS A 217 10.58 -1.30 14.28
CA CYS A 217 11.66 -0.31 14.43
C CYS A 217 12.34 -0.02 13.08
N ALA A 218 12.55 -1.06 12.25
CA ALA A 218 13.13 -0.91 10.93
C ALA A 218 12.17 -0.21 9.95
N THR A 219 10.89 -0.56 9.96
CA THR A 219 9.90 0.08 9.09
C THR A 219 9.72 1.56 9.41
N GLU A 220 9.71 1.93 10.69
CA GLU A 220 9.63 3.33 11.12
C GLU A 220 10.79 4.14 10.52
N ALA A 221 12.02 3.63 10.67
CA ALA A 221 13.20 4.27 10.10
C ALA A 221 13.14 4.39 8.56
N LEU A 222 12.59 3.38 7.89
CA LEU A 222 12.46 3.36 6.43
C LEU A 222 11.45 4.39 5.90
N LYS A 223 10.58 4.99 6.72
CA LYS A 223 9.68 6.08 6.29
C LYS A 223 10.43 7.30 5.76
N SER A 224 11.67 7.51 6.20
CA SER A 224 12.56 8.55 5.69
C SER A 224 13.13 8.29 4.28
N SER A 225 12.84 7.12 3.68
CA SER A 225 13.32 6.77 2.35
C SER A 225 12.74 7.70 1.28
N PRO A 226 13.47 7.95 0.18
CA PRO A 226 12.90 8.65 -0.97
C PRO A 226 11.62 7.95 -1.45
N VAL A 227 10.59 8.73 -1.80
CA VAL A 227 9.25 8.22 -2.18
C VAL A 227 9.31 7.13 -3.26
N HIS A 228 10.21 7.26 -4.22
CA HIS A 228 10.37 6.28 -5.32
C HIS A 228 11.05 4.96 -4.90
N GLN A 229 11.63 4.88 -3.70
CA GLN A 229 12.33 3.69 -3.18
C GLN A 229 11.61 3.06 -1.99
N ILE A 230 10.62 3.74 -1.39
CA ILE A 230 10.01 3.32 -0.13
C ILE A 230 9.46 1.89 -0.20
N ILE A 231 8.73 1.56 -1.27
CA ILE A 231 8.15 0.22 -1.50
C ILE A 231 9.26 -0.83 -1.62
N GLN A 232 10.29 -0.53 -2.43
CA GLN A 232 11.39 -1.47 -2.68
C GLN A 232 12.16 -1.78 -1.40
N ARG A 233 12.45 -0.78 -0.57
CA ARG A 233 13.22 -0.97 0.67
C ARG A 233 12.44 -1.79 1.71
N HIS A 234 11.15 -1.50 1.89
CA HIS A 234 10.30 -2.28 2.78
C HIS A 234 10.09 -3.71 2.26
N SER A 235 9.99 -3.90 0.93
CA SER A 235 9.92 -5.25 0.35
C SER A 235 11.19 -6.06 0.63
N LYS A 236 12.37 -5.44 0.50
CA LYS A 236 13.65 -6.09 0.85
C LYS A 236 13.75 -6.42 2.34
N LEU A 237 13.28 -5.53 3.21
CA LEU A 237 13.18 -5.79 4.65
C LEU A 237 12.34 -7.04 4.91
N HIS A 238 11.16 -7.13 4.30
CA HIS A 238 10.28 -8.30 4.48
C HIS A 238 10.90 -9.59 3.96
N GLU A 239 11.49 -9.55 2.76
CA GLU A 239 12.15 -10.71 2.14
C GLU A 239 13.29 -11.27 3.00
N LEU A 240 14.15 -10.39 3.51
CA LEU A 240 15.25 -10.80 4.40
C LEU A 240 14.72 -11.32 5.74
N THR A 241 13.72 -10.65 6.33
CA THR A 241 13.09 -11.11 7.58
C THR A 241 12.51 -12.51 7.43
N ARG A 242 11.80 -12.77 6.32
CA ARG A 242 11.29 -14.10 6.02
C ARG A 242 12.39 -15.14 5.93
N THR A 243 13.47 -14.81 5.20
CA THR A 243 14.61 -15.70 5.02
C THR A 243 15.29 -16.07 6.35
N LEU A 244 15.38 -15.12 7.27
CA LEU A 244 16.05 -15.33 8.56
C LEU A 244 15.19 -16.02 9.61
N TYR A 245 13.87 -15.80 9.59
CA TYR A 245 13.02 -16.14 10.74
C TYR A 245 11.67 -16.81 10.43
N LEU A 246 11.17 -16.77 9.20
CA LEU A 246 9.80 -17.22 8.87
C LEU A 246 9.74 -18.37 7.85
N ASN A 247 10.87 -18.71 7.24
CA ASN A 247 11.04 -19.81 6.30
C ASN A 247 11.47 -21.11 7.00
#